data_AF-Q47EA0-F1
#
_entry.id   AF-Q47EA0-F1
#
_cell.length_a   1.000
_cell.length_b   1.000
_cell.length_c   1.000
_cell.angle_alpha   90.00
_cell.angle_beta   90.00
_cell.angle_gamma   90.00
#
_symmetry.space_group_name_H-M   'P 1'
#
loop_
_entity.id
_entity.type
_entity.pdbx_description
1 polymer ?
#
loop_
_entity_poly.entity_id
_entity_poly.type
_entity_poly.pdbx_seq_one_letter_code
_entity_poly.pdbx_strand_id
1 'polypeptide(L)'
;MNKFNINVAALAIALAFSTGAMAEGMSKTEYKAAKDKIGAEYKTAKASCGSLSGNAKDICSAEAKGKEKVAEAELKASYEPTQKHRYEARVAKAEADHDVAIEKCDDLAGNAKDVCVKEAKAAETTAKADAKAQMKTSEANTKADEKTADARSDASKKGTDARKDAAEDKSDANYSVAKEKCDTYSGTAKDSCLSQAKARFNK
;
A
#
# COMPACT_ATOMS: atom_id res chain seq x y z
N MET A 1 30.62 32.73 -11.27
CA MET A 1 30.86 32.99 -9.84
C MET A 1 29.71 33.87 -9.34
N ASN A 2 28.62 33.26 -8.86
CA ASN A 2 27.47 33.99 -8.34
C ASN A 2 27.44 33.84 -6.82
N LYS A 3 27.57 34.97 -6.12
CA LYS A 3 27.66 35.08 -4.67
C LYS A 3 26.26 34.96 -4.07
N PHE A 4 26.08 34.01 -3.17
CA PHE A 4 24.90 33.88 -2.32
C PHE A 4 25.03 34.82 -1.12
N ASN A 5 24.14 35.80 -0.99
CA ASN A 5 24.00 36.63 0.21
C ASN A 5 22.96 35.99 1.12
N ILE A 6 23.45 35.30 2.15
CA ILE A 6 22.65 34.72 3.23
C ILE A 6 22.39 35.82 4.27
N ASN A 7 21.19 36.37 4.28
CA ASN A 7 20.69 37.18 5.40
C ASN A 7 19.90 36.26 6.33
N VAL A 8 20.56 35.78 7.39
CA VAL A 8 19.93 35.08 8.51
C VAL A 8 19.30 36.14 9.41
N ALA A 9 17.97 36.25 9.37
CA ALA A 9 17.19 36.87 10.42
C ALA A 9 16.51 35.74 11.21
N ALA A 10 17.10 35.37 12.35
CA ALA A 10 16.51 34.43 13.28
C ALA A 10 15.37 35.11 14.04
N LEU A 11 14.12 34.86 13.65
CA LEU A 11 12.95 35.24 14.44
C LEU A 11 12.60 34.06 15.37
N ALA A 12 12.99 34.18 16.63
CA ALA A 12 12.62 33.23 17.67
C ALA A 12 11.12 33.38 18.01
N ILE A 13 10.28 32.49 17.48
CA ILE A 13 8.89 32.34 17.94
C ILE A 13 8.91 31.39 19.13
N ALA A 14 8.84 31.96 20.33
CA ALA A 14 8.52 31.22 21.55
C ALA A 14 7.06 30.71 21.44
N LEU A 15 6.89 29.46 21.03
CA LEU A 15 5.60 28.77 21.15
C LEU A 15 5.44 28.31 22.60
N ALA A 16 4.64 29.08 23.34
CA ALA A 16 4.09 28.64 24.62
C ALA A 16 3.33 27.31 24.40
N PHE A 17 3.79 26.25 25.04
CA PHE A 17 3.05 24.99 25.15
C PHE A 17 1.80 25.22 26.01
N SER A 18 0.68 25.56 25.37
CA SER A 18 -0.63 25.38 25.97
C SER A 18 -0.98 23.89 25.92
N THR A 19 -0.85 23.23 27.07
CA THR A 19 -1.42 21.92 27.33
C THR A 19 -2.95 21.97 27.19
N GLY A 20 -3.52 21.08 26.36
CA GLY A 20 -4.94 20.68 26.45
C GLY A 20 -5.87 21.19 25.34
N ALA A 21 -5.73 20.66 24.14
CA ALA A 21 -6.89 20.34 23.30
C ALA A 21 -6.76 18.87 22.90
N MET A 22 -7.43 17.99 23.64
CA MET A 22 -7.58 16.59 23.22
C MET A 22 -8.35 16.62 21.90
N ALA A 23 -7.84 15.92 20.89
CA ALA A 23 -8.44 15.84 19.57
C ALA A 23 -9.95 15.50 19.66
N GLU A 24 -10.82 16.47 19.39
CA GLU A 24 -12.20 16.17 19.01
C GLU A 24 -12.13 15.43 17.66
N GLY A 25 -12.66 14.21 17.61
CA GLY A 25 -12.76 13.45 16.37
C GLY A 25 -13.62 14.19 15.34
N MET A 26 -13.41 13.89 14.06
CA MET A 26 -14.15 14.50 12.94
C MET A 26 -15.68 14.34 13.14
N SER A 27 -16.43 15.43 13.02
CA SER A 27 -17.90 15.39 13.08
C SER A 27 -18.49 14.75 11.83
N LYS A 28 -19.73 14.26 11.91
CA LYS A 28 -20.46 13.70 10.75
C LYS A 28 -20.61 14.71 9.60
N THR A 29 -20.75 15.99 9.92
CA THR A 29 -20.85 17.06 8.93
C THR A 29 -19.51 17.27 8.21
N GLU A 30 -18.41 17.31 8.95
CA GLU A 30 -17.06 17.40 8.37
C GLU A 30 -16.71 16.15 7.54
N TYR A 31 -17.11 14.96 8.00
CA TYR A 31 -16.94 13.72 7.24
C TYR A 31 -17.67 13.77 5.90
N LYS A 32 -18.93 14.21 5.89
CA LYS A 32 -19.70 14.37 4.66
C LYS A 32 -19.05 15.40 3.73
N ALA A 33 -18.64 16.56 4.27
CA ALA A 33 -17.97 17.60 3.49
C ALA A 33 -16.63 17.12 2.90
N ALA A 34 -15.83 16.37 3.67
CA ALA A 34 -14.59 15.77 3.20
C ALA A 34 -14.84 14.73 2.11
N LYS A 35 -15.89 13.91 2.24
CA LYS A 35 -16.29 12.95 1.20
C LYS A 35 -16.72 13.64 -0.09
N ASP A 36 -17.54 14.69 0.02
CA ASP A 36 -17.97 15.48 -1.13
C ASP A 36 -16.77 16.16 -1.82
N LYS A 37 -15.79 16.64 -1.03
CA LYS A 37 -14.53 17.18 -1.54
C LYS A 37 -13.71 16.13 -2.31
N ILE A 38 -13.53 14.92 -1.77
CA ILE A 38 -12.83 13.82 -2.45
C ILE A 38 -13.49 13.51 -3.80
N GLY A 39 -14.82 13.41 -3.83
CA GLY A 39 -15.56 13.18 -5.08
C GLY A 39 -15.41 14.32 -6.09
N ALA A 40 -15.33 15.58 -5.65
CA ALA A 40 -15.08 16.73 -6.51
C ALA A 40 -13.64 16.74 -7.07
N GLU A 41 -12.65 16.41 -6.24
CA GLU A 41 -11.25 16.27 -6.64
C GLU A 41 -11.08 15.14 -7.68
N TYR A 42 -11.72 13.98 -7.46
CA TYR A 42 -11.74 12.89 -8.43
C TYR A 42 -12.35 13.31 -9.77
N LYS A 43 -13.52 13.97 -9.76
CA LYS A 43 -14.15 14.47 -10.98
C LYS A 43 -13.22 15.40 -11.76
N THR A 44 -12.53 16.30 -11.06
CA THR A 44 -11.58 17.26 -11.66
C THR A 44 -10.35 16.54 -12.22
N ALA A 45 -9.76 15.61 -11.45
CA ALA A 45 -8.61 14.82 -11.89
C ALA A 45 -8.95 13.97 -13.12
N LYS A 46 -10.09 13.27 -13.11
CA LYS A 46 -10.57 12.46 -14.22
C LYS A 46 -10.86 13.30 -15.47
N ALA A 47 -11.46 14.48 -15.31
CA ALA A 47 -11.66 15.40 -16.43
C ALA A 47 -10.33 15.84 -17.05
N SER A 48 -9.31 16.10 -16.22
CA SER A 48 -7.97 16.48 -16.68
C SER A 48 -7.31 15.37 -17.51
N CYS A 49 -7.55 14.09 -17.16
CA CYS A 49 -7.09 12.95 -17.96
C CYS A 49 -7.70 12.92 -19.38
N GLY A 50 -8.81 13.61 -19.63
CA GLY A 50 -9.46 13.69 -20.94
C GLY A 50 -8.58 14.31 -22.04
N SER A 51 -7.57 15.09 -21.66
CA SER A 51 -6.57 15.67 -22.58
C SER A 51 -5.52 14.67 -23.08
N LEU A 52 -5.45 13.49 -22.47
CA LEU A 52 -4.51 12.42 -22.81
C LEU A 52 -5.15 11.40 -23.75
N SER A 53 -4.33 10.54 -24.35
CA SER A 53 -4.77 9.47 -25.26
C SER A 53 -3.99 8.18 -25.04
N GLY A 54 -4.59 7.03 -25.39
CA GLY A 54 -3.97 5.72 -25.22
C GLY A 54 -3.61 5.43 -23.76
N ASN A 55 -2.54 4.65 -23.55
CA ASN A 55 -2.16 4.20 -22.21
C ASN A 55 -1.91 5.34 -21.21
N ALA A 56 -1.41 6.50 -21.66
CA ALA A 56 -1.24 7.67 -20.80
C ALA A 56 -2.57 8.14 -20.17
N LYS A 57 -3.68 8.02 -20.91
CA LYS A 57 -5.02 8.33 -20.39
C LYS A 57 -5.50 7.29 -19.39
N ASP A 58 -5.20 6.03 -19.64
CA ASP A 58 -5.63 4.92 -18.80
C ASP A 58 -4.88 4.92 -17.47
N ILE A 59 -3.56 5.11 -17.48
CA ILE A 59 -2.74 5.37 -16.29
C ILE A 59 -3.29 6.56 -15.49
N CYS A 60 -3.54 7.71 -16.14
CA CYS A 60 -4.09 8.88 -15.44
C CYS A 60 -5.45 8.58 -14.80
N SER A 61 -6.29 7.82 -15.50
CA SER A 61 -7.62 7.44 -15.01
C SER A 61 -7.52 6.46 -13.83
N ALA A 62 -6.60 5.50 -13.88
CA ALA A 62 -6.31 4.58 -12.78
C ALA A 62 -5.77 5.32 -11.56
N GLU A 63 -4.82 6.25 -11.74
CA GLU A 63 -4.29 7.08 -10.66
C GLU A 63 -5.38 7.94 -10.00
N ALA A 64 -6.27 8.55 -10.79
CA ALA A 64 -7.38 9.35 -10.27
C ALA A 64 -8.36 8.49 -9.45
N LYS A 65 -8.77 7.32 -9.98
CA LYS A 65 -9.64 6.37 -9.27
C LYS A 65 -8.97 5.82 -8.01
N GLY A 66 -7.68 5.50 -8.07
CA GLY A 66 -6.90 5.00 -6.96
C GLY A 66 -6.82 6.02 -5.82
N LYS A 67 -6.51 7.29 -6.15
CA LYS A 67 -6.50 8.39 -5.18
C LYS A 67 -7.85 8.59 -4.51
N GLU A 68 -8.96 8.51 -5.26
CA GLU A 68 -10.32 8.58 -4.70
C GLU A 68 -10.55 7.46 -3.68
N LYS A 69 -10.34 6.19 -4.08
CA LYS A 69 -10.54 5.02 -3.20
C LYS A 69 -9.69 5.09 -1.93
N VAL A 70 -8.41 5.46 -2.06
CA VAL A 70 -7.48 5.59 -0.92
C VAL A 70 -7.96 6.70 0.02
N ALA A 71 -8.28 7.87 -0.51
CA ALA A 71 -8.75 9.00 0.29
C ALA A 71 -10.07 8.68 1.01
N GLU A 72 -11.01 7.98 0.36
CA GLU A 72 -12.25 7.54 1.02
C GLU A 72 -11.98 6.55 2.16
N ALA A 73 -11.06 5.60 1.97
CA ALA A 73 -10.71 4.62 2.99
C ALA A 73 -9.93 5.25 4.16
N GLU A 74 -9.03 6.18 3.89
CA GLU A 74 -8.31 6.97 4.91
C GLU A 74 -9.26 7.90 5.68
N LEU A 75 -10.22 8.53 4.99
CA LEU A 75 -11.26 9.34 5.61
C LEU A 75 -12.11 8.49 6.56
N LYS A 76 -12.52 7.30 6.12
CA LYS A 76 -13.25 6.34 6.97
C LYS A 76 -12.42 5.92 8.19
N ALA A 77 -11.14 5.64 8.01
CA ALA A 77 -10.23 5.32 9.12
C ALA A 77 -9.98 6.50 10.08
N SER A 78 -10.16 7.73 9.62
CA SER A 78 -10.04 8.94 10.44
C SER A 78 -11.32 9.23 11.21
N TYR A 79 -12.48 8.99 10.60
CA TYR A 79 -13.80 9.18 11.22
C TYR A 79 -14.15 8.07 12.21
N GLU A 80 -13.85 6.81 11.86
CA GLU A 80 -14.03 5.63 12.70
C GLU A 80 -12.66 4.95 12.89
N PRO A 81 -11.84 5.38 13.87
CA PRO A 81 -10.48 4.86 14.02
C PRO A 81 -10.46 3.44 14.59
N THR A 82 -10.51 2.45 13.71
CA THR A 82 -10.34 1.03 14.06
C THR A 82 -9.17 0.40 13.31
N GLN A 83 -8.62 -0.69 13.86
CA GLN A 83 -7.57 -1.47 13.18
C GLN A 83 -8.04 -2.01 11.83
N LYS A 84 -9.33 -2.37 11.73
CA LYS A 84 -9.96 -2.79 10.48
C LYS A 84 -10.01 -1.67 9.45
N HIS A 85 -10.40 -0.45 9.82
CA HIS A 85 -10.43 0.67 8.86
C HIS A 85 -9.03 1.10 8.42
N ARG A 86 -8.04 1.04 9.31
CA ARG A 86 -6.62 1.23 8.95
C ARG A 86 -6.13 0.15 7.98
N TYR A 87 -6.56 -1.10 8.15
CA TYR A 87 -6.30 -2.19 7.22
C TYR A 87 -6.96 -1.94 5.86
N GLU A 88 -8.25 -1.58 5.84
CA GLU A 88 -8.99 -1.25 4.62
C GLU A 88 -8.29 -0.13 3.82
N ALA A 89 -7.77 0.91 4.49
CA ALA A 89 -7.01 1.98 3.83
C ALA A 89 -5.71 1.47 3.19
N ARG A 90 -4.97 0.58 3.86
CA ARG A 90 -3.75 -0.03 3.30
C ARG A 90 -4.04 -0.96 2.14
N VAL A 91 -5.14 -1.71 2.21
CA VAL A 91 -5.62 -2.57 1.12
C VAL A 91 -6.01 -1.72 -0.09
N ALA A 92 -6.77 -0.65 0.12
CA ALA A 92 -7.15 0.28 -0.95
C ALA A 92 -5.92 0.90 -1.63
N LYS A 93 -4.88 1.22 -0.85
CA LYS A 93 -3.60 1.69 -1.40
C LYS A 93 -2.89 0.62 -2.24
N ALA A 94 -2.79 -0.61 -1.73
CA ALA A 94 -2.20 -1.71 -2.47
C ALA A 94 -2.90 -1.98 -3.81
N GLU A 95 -4.24 -1.94 -3.81
CA GLU A 95 -5.07 -2.10 -5.01
C GLU A 95 -4.90 -0.93 -5.99
N ALA A 96 -4.87 0.31 -5.49
CA ALA A 96 -4.63 1.49 -6.32
C ALA A 96 -3.23 1.45 -6.99
N ASP A 97 -2.20 1.09 -6.22
CA ASP A 97 -0.84 0.96 -6.74
C ASP A 97 -0.74 -0.18 -7.76
N HIS A 98 -1.44 -1.31 -7.53
CA HIS A 98 -1.56 -2.41 -8.47
C HIS A 98 -2.24 -1.99 -9.77
N ASP A 99 -3.42 -1.36 -9.71
CA ASP A 99 -4.17 -0.93 -10.88
C ASP A 99 -3.31 -0.01 -11.77
N VAL A 100 -2.61 0.96 -11.16
CA VAL A 100 -1.68 1.84 -11.90
C VAL A 100 -0.50 1.07 -12.49
N ALA A 101 0.04 0.08 -11.77
CA ALA A 101 1.12 -0.75 -12.27
C ALA A 101 0.68 -1.60 -13.47
N ILE A 102 -0.55 -2.12 -13.48
CA ILE A 102 -1.10 -2.89 -14.61
C ILE A 102 -1.19 -2.01 -15.87
N GLU A 103 -1.75 -0.81 -15.77
CA GLU A 103 -1.80 0.11 -16.92
C GLU A 103 -0.37 0.44 -17.40
N LYS A 104 0.60 0.62 -16.50
CA LYS A 104 2.01 0.82 -16.90
C LYS A 104 2.61 -0.39 -17.61
N CYS A 105 2.19 -1.61 -17.26
CA CYS A 105 2.63 -2.82 -17.94
C CYS A 105 2.03 -2.95 -19.35
N ASP A 106 0.95 -2.24 -19.68
CA ASP A 106 0.28 -2.38 -20.97
C ASP A 106 1.09 -1.84 -22.16
N ASP A 107 2.08 -0.97 -21.90
CA ASP A 107 3.05 -0.52 -22.90
C ASP A 107 4.09 -1.60 -23.28
N LEU A 108 4.15 -2.70 -22.52
CA LEU A 108 5.09 -3.80 -22.76
C LEU A 108 4.47 -4.88 -23.65
N ALA A 109 5.30 -5.79 -24.18
CA ALA A 109 4.86 -6.92 -24.97
C ALA A 109 5.63 -8.20 -24.65
N GLY A 110 5.03 -9.34 -24.97
CA GLY A 110 5.60 -10.68 -24.73
C GLY A 110 5.92 -10.94 -23.26
N ASN A 111 6.94 -11.76 -23.01
CA ASN A 111 7.33 -12.15 -21.64
C ASN A 111 7.65 -10.95 -20.74
N ALA A 112 8.12 -9.82 -21.28
CA ALA A 112 8.34 -8.61 -20.48
C ALA A 112 7.03 -8.06 -19.86
N LYS A 113 5.92 -8.11 -20.61
CA LYS A 113 4.59 -7.75 -20.11
C LYS A 113 4.13 -8.74 -19.04
N ASP A 114 4.28 -10.04 -19.31
CA ASP A 114 3.85 -11.08 -18.38
C ASP A 114 4.58 -10.99 -17.04
N VAL A 115 5.90 -10.78 -17.08
CA VAL A 115 6.73 -10.53 -15.89
C VAL A 115 6.26 -9.27 -15.17
N CYS A 116 6.01 -8.16 -15.87
CA CYS A 116 5.55 -6.92 -15.27
C CYS A 116 4.22 -7.10 -14.53
N VAL A 117 3.25 -7.77 -15.14
CA VAL A 117 1.94 -8.06 -14.52
C VAL A 117 2.11 -8.96 -13.27
N LYS A 118 2.98 -9.97 -13.34
CA LYS A 118 3.27 -10.82 -12.17
C LYS A 118 3.94 -10.03 -11.04
N GLU A 119 4.85 -9.12 -11.37
CA GLU A 119 5.51 -8.24 -10.40
C GLU A 119 4.53 -7.29 -9.72
N ALA A 120 3.63 -6.67 -10.50
CA ALA A 120 2.55 -5.83 -9.96
C ALA A 120 1.68 -6.62 -8.97
N LYS A 121 1.23 -7.82 -9.37
CA LYS A 121 0.44 -8.70 -8.50
C LYS A 121 1.22 -9.15 -7.26
N ALA A 122 2.52 -9.41 -7.39
CA ALA A 122 3.34 -9.79 -6.25
C ALA A 122 3.54 -8.63 -5.26
N ALA A 123 3.67 -7.41 -5.75
CA ALA A 123 3.69 -6.21 -4.93
C ALA A 123 2.35 -6.01 -4.19
N GLU A 124 1.22 -6.19 -4.86
CA GLU A 124 -0.11 -6.14 -4.25
C GLU A 124 -0.27 -7.17 -3.12
N THR A 125 0.05 -8.44 -3.40
CA THR A 125 0.01 -9.53 -2.41
C THR A 125 0.91 -9.21 -1.22
N THR A 126 2.12 -8.71 -1.46
CA THR A 126 3.06 -8.32 -0.41
C THR A 126 2.47 -7.24 0.48
N ALA A 127 1.92 -6.18 -0.10
CA ALA A 127 1.33 -5.07 0.63
C ALA A 127 0.09 -5.48 1.43
N LYS A 128 -0.80 -6.31 0.85
CA LYS A 128 -1.99 -6.85 1.55
C LYS A 128 -1.60 -7.80 2.69
N ALA A 129 -0.61 -8.65 2.47
CA ALA A 129 -0.09 -9.57 3.48
C ALA A 129 0.52 -8.79 4.67
N ASP A 130 1.32 -7.75 4.40
CA ASP A 130 1.87 -6.88 5.45
C ASP A 130 0.79 -6.11 6.20
N ALA A 131 -0.19 -5.55 5.48
CA ALA A 131 -1.31 -4.86 6.10
C ALA A 131 -2.08 -5.79 7.04
N LYS A 132 -2.34 -7.03 6.61
CA LYS A 132 -3.02 -8.07 7.41
C LYS A 132 -2.19 -8.48 8.62
N ALA A 133 -0.89 -8.69 8.45
CA ALA A 133 0.01 -9.05 9.55
C ALA A 133 0.08 -7.95 10.62
N GLN A 134 0.16 -6.69 10.19
CA GLN A 134 0.14 -5.54 11.09
C GLN A 134 -1.20 -5.39 11.81
N MET A 135 -2.33 -5.58 11.12
CA MET A 135 -3.67 -5.56 11.72
C MET A 135 -3.79 -6.63 12.80
N LYS A 136 -3.54 -7.91 12.46
CA LYS A 136 -3.61 -9.04 13.39
C LYS A 136 -2.69 -8.82 14.61
N THR A 137 -1.46 -8.35 14.39
CA THR A 137 -0.50 -8.08 15.48
C THR A 137 -1.02 -6.99 16.40
N SER A 138 -1.52 -5.88 15.85
CA SER A 138 -2.00 -4.77 16.67
C SER A 138 -3.28 -5.12 17.41
N GLU A 139 -4.22 -5.85 16.80
CA GLU A 139 -5.42 -6.34 17.49
C GLU A 139 -5.07 -7.29 18.63
N ALA A 140 -4.08 -8.15 18.43
CA ALA A 140 -3.58 -9.03 19.47
C ALA A 140 -2.95 -8.25 20.63
N ASN A 141 -2.17 -7.22 20.34
CA ASN A 141 -1.56 -6.35 21.35
C ASN A 141 -2.60 -5.55 22.14
N THR A 142 -3.62 -4.98 21.49
CA THR A 142 -4.71 -4.26 22.18
C THR A 142 -5.47 -5.17 23.14
N LYS A 143 -5.63 -6.45 22.83
CA LYS A 143 -6.25 -7.44 23.72
C LYS A 143 -5.34 -7.85 24.89
N ALA A 144 -4.01 -7.82 24.71
CA ALA A 144 -3.04 -8.18 25.74
C ALA A 144 -2.87 -7.11 26.84
N ASP A 145 -3.40 -5.90 26.62
CA ASP A 145 -3.42 -4.83 27.63
C ASP A 145 -4.30 -5.17 28.85
N GLU A 146 -5.05 -6.29 28.82
CA GLU A 146 -5.80 -6.86 29.96
C GLU A 146 -4.93 -7.61 31.01
N LYS A 147 -3.59 -7.55 30.89
CA LYS A 147 -2.58 -7.87 31.94
C LYS A 147 -2.53 -9.32 32.49
N THR A 148 -2.59 -10.35 31.65
CA THR A 148 -2.10 -11.69 32.04
C THR A 148 -0.87 -12.08 31.22
N ALA A 149 0.04 -12.86 31.82
CA ALA A 149 1.19 -13.41 31.10
C ALA A 149 0.73 -14.28 29.91
N ASP A 150 -0.39 -14.98 30.08
CA ASP A 150 -1.02 -15.79 29.03
C ASP A 150 -1.50 -14.93 27.86
N ALA A 151 -2.19 -13.81 28.12
CA ALA A 151 -2.65 -12.90 27.07
C ALA A 151 -1.49 -12.31 26.25
N ARG A 152 -0.35 -12.01 26.90
CA ARG A 152 0.87 -11.54 26.23
C ARG A 152 1.52 -12.64 25.39
N SER A 153 1.57 -13.87 25.92
CA SER A 153 2.09 -15.05 25.21
C SER A 153 1.25 -15.33 23.95
N ASP A 154 -0.07 -15.31 24.08
CA ASP A 154 -0.99 -15.52 22.97
C ASP A 154 -0.94 -14.41 21.93
N ALA A 155 -0.78 -13.15 22.35
CA ALA A 155 -0.58 -12.06 21.41
C ALA A 155 0.73 -12.19 20.62
N SER A 156 1.82 -12.58 21.28
CA SER A 156 3.11 -12.85 20.65
C SER A 156 3.01 -13.98 19.63
N LYS A 157 2.33 -15.09 19.97
CA LYS A 157 2.07 -16.20 19.04
C LYS A 157 1.28 -15.74 17.82
N LYS A 158 0.15 -15.04 18.02
CA LYS A 158 -0.67 -14.52 16.91
C LYS A 158 0.10 -13.55 16.01
N GLY A 159 0.93 -12.69 16.58
CA GLY A 159 1.81 -11.81 15.82
C GLY A 159 2.85 -12.60 15.00
N THR A 160 3.41 -13.66 15.57
CA THR A 160 4.36 -14.56 14.87
C THR A 160 3.68 -15.31 13.73
N ASP A 161 2.51 -15.90 13.98
CA ASP A 161 1.76 -16.64 12.96
C ASP A 161 1.33 -15.73 11.82
N ALA A 162 0.84 -14.52 12.14
CA ALA A 162 0.50 -13.52 11.12
C ALA A 162 1.70 -13.11 10.24
N ARG A 163 2.91 -13.07 10.81
CA ARG A 163 4.14 -12.81 10.04
C ARG A 163 4.56 -14.02 9.20
N LYS A 164 4.35 -15.24 9.68
CA LYS A 164 4.60 -16.47 8.91
C LYS A 164 3.64 -16.59 7.73
N ASP A 165 2.34 -16.41 7.96
CA ASP A 165 1.31 -16.34 6.90
C ASP A 165 1.74 -15.34 5.82
N ALA A 166 2.12 -14.12 6.23
CA ALA A 166 2.52 -13.09 5.29
C ALA A 166 3.83 -13.43 4.56
N ALA A 167 4.78 -14.10 5.22
CA ALA A 167 6.01 -14.56 4.58
C ALA A 167 5.76 -15.65 3.54
N GLU A 168 4.82 -16.55 3.80
CA GLU A 168 4.39 -17.60 2.87
C GLU A 168 3.73 -16.99 1.63
N ASP A 169 2.72 -16.13 1.82
CA ASP A 169 2.02 -15.42 0.74
C ASP A 169 3.01 -14.65 -0.17
N LYS A 170 3.98 -13.96 0.44
CA LYS A 170 5.05 -13.25 -0.28
C LYS A 170 5.99 -14.20 -1.02
N SER A 171 6.35 -15.33 -0.41
CA SER A 171 7.21 -16.31 -1.04
C SER A 171 6.54 -16.92 -2.27
N ASP A 172 5.25 -17.27 -2.18
CA ASP A 172 4.45 -17.79 -3.31
C ASP A 172 4.32 -16.78 -4.46
N ALA A 173 4.05 -15.51 -4.11
CA ALA A 173 3.96 -14.45 -5.09
C ALA A 173 5.30 -14.21 -5.82
N ASN A 174 6.40 -14.14 -5.06
CA ASN A 174 7.73 -13.93 -5.63
C ASN A 174 8.25 -15.16 -6.40
N TYR A 175 7.89 -16.37 -5.96
CA TYR A 175 8.18 -17.59 -6.73
C TYR A 175 7.43 -17.59 -8.07
N SER A 176 6.18 -17.13 -8.08
CA SER A 176 5.41 -16.98 -9.32
C SER A 176 6.07 -16.02 -10.30
N VAL A 177 6.61 -14.89 -9.82
CA VAL A 177 7.43 -13.96 -10.62
C VAL A 177 8.70 -14.63 -11.14
N ALA A 178 9.41 -15.35 -10.27
CA ALA A 178 10.66 -16.02 -10.64
C ALA A 178 10.44 -17.09 -11.72
N LYS A 179 9.33 -17.83 -11.65
CA LYS A 179 8.94 -18.78 -12.69
C LYS A 179 8.71 -18.08 -14.03
N GLU A 180 7.94 -17.00 -14.03
CA GLU A 180 7.67 -16.22 -15.25
C GLU A 180 8.96 -15.69 -15.89
N LYS A 181 9.91 -15.23 -15.08
CA LYS A 181 11.23 -14.78 -15.55
C LYS A 181 12.04 -15.93 -16.17
N CYS A 182 11.83 -17.17 -15.76
CA CYS A 182 12.50 -18.32 -16.36
C CYS A 182 11.96 -18.66 -17.75
N ASP A 183 10.78 -18.14 -18.14
CA ASP A 183 10.17 -18.43 -19.44
C ASP A 183 10.88 -17.76 -20.61
N THR A 184 11.81 -16.83 -20.34
CA THR A 184 12.76 -16.33 -21.35
C THR A 184 13.78 -17.37 -21.82
N TYR A 185 13.94 -18.47 -21.08
CA TYR A 185 14.87 -19.56 -21.41
C TYR A 185 14.14 -20.76 -22.00
N SER A 186 14.88 -21.67 -22.62
CA SER A 186 14.38 -22.94 -23.13
C SER A 186 15.32 -24.11 -22.80
N GLY A 187 14.80 -25.34 -22.86
CA GLY A 187 15.54 -26.57 -22.56
C GLY A 187 16.20 -26.56 -21.17
N THR A 188 17.41 -27.10 -21.09
CA THR A 188 18.17 -27.24 -19.84
C THR A 188 18.39 -25.91 -19.10
N ALA A 189 18.50 -24.79 -19.81
CA ALA A 189 18.64 -23.47 -19.19
C ALA A 189 17.37 -23.09 -18.40
N LYS A 190 16.18 -23.37 -18.94
CA LYS A 190 14.91 -23.16 -18.25
C LYS A 190 14.77 -24.06 -17.03
N ASP A 191 15.11 -25.34 -17.16
CA ASP A 191 15.04 -26.31 -16.06
C ASP A 191 15.96 -25.94 -14.90
N SER A 192 17.17 -25.46 -15.21
CA SER A 192 18.11 -24.94 -14.22
C SER A 192 17.59 -23.68 -13.53
N CYS A 193 17.00 -22.75 -14.29
CA CYS A 193 16.38 -21.55 -13.73
C CYS A 193 15.24 -21.89 -12.75
N LEU A 194 14.32 -22.79 -13.15
CA LEU A 194 13.20 -23.21 -12.32
C LEU A 194 13.66 -23.94 -11.05
N SER A 195 14.70 -24.78 -11.15
CA SER A 195 15.29 -25.46 -10.00
C SER A 195 15.89 -24.47 -8.99
N GLN A 196 16.59 -23.44 -9.47
CA GLN A 196 17.13 -22.38 -8.62
C GLN A 196 16.01 -21.55 -7.97
N ALA A 197 14.93 -21.25 -8.71
CA ALA A 197 13.77 -20.55 -8.16
C ALA A 197 13.11 -21.35 -7.03
N LYS A 198 12.89 -22.66 -7.22
CA LYS A 198 12.35 -23.55 -6.17
C LYS A 198 13.22 -23.55 -4.91
N ALA A 199 14.53 -23.72 -5.09
CA ALA A 199 15.48 -23.70 -3.97
C ALA A 199 15.46 -22.36 -3.22
N ARG A 200 15.38 -21.23 -3.94
CA ARG A 200 15.35 -19.89 -3.33
C ARG A 200 14.10 -19.64 -2.50
N PHE A 201 12.94 -20.11 -2.94
CA PHE A 201 11.65 -19.83 -2.30
C PHE A 201 11.14 -20.97 -1.41
N ASN A 202 11.92 -22.05 -1.27
CA ASN A 202 11.56 -23.27 -0.53
C ASN A 202 10.24 -23.86 -1.02
N LYS A 203 10.14 -24.07 -2.34
CA LYS A 203 8.95 -24.60 -3.04
C LYS A 203 9.21 -25.94 -3.71
#